data_AF-A0A5D6Y0A3-F1
#
_entry.id   AF-A0A5D6Y0A3-F1
#
_cell.length_a   1.000
_cell.length_b   1.000
_cell.length_c   1.000
_cell.angle_alpha   90.00
_cell.angle_beta   90.00
_cell.angle_gamma   90.00
#
_symmetry.space_group_name_H-M   'P 1'
#
loop_
_entity.id
_entity.type
_entity.pdbx_description
1 polymer ?
#
loop_
_entity_poly.entity_id
_entity_poly.type
_entity_poly.pdbx_seq_one_letter_code
_entity_poly.pdbx_strand_id
1 'polypeptide(L)'
;MYYHKRPVRMMPSNAKHPNAAPIVTFPLPKSKVPTVQVSDSDAKVYRHMTLEVVANTLEKELAFRLQENEMLDSQRWSFVKNRDRLRVYKRVSPEETLVPMVLGVGVIEGTIENALYGLHHKTTAEMRKTMTFVHDNVVDAALVAYDVFADIVMSVSKALDCAMAKRLTVLVLEGDRASSNPLKKLEARNLLRPDKTVPRGTACSVCLRKPSLLALYRACKSCRQPMCSKCTAKVQVLATPYNIRVECCKVCVVTSKGVHADPREPCPLITLNREERQEL
;
A
#
# COMPACT_ATOMS: atom_id res chain seq x y z
N MET A 1 23.72 -25.88 -6.29
CA MET A 1 24.85 -25.16 -5.68
C MET A 1 24.33 -24.35 -4.51
N TYR A 2 24.67 -24.75 -3.29
CA TYR A 2 24.26 -24.09 -2.06
C TYR A 2 25.27 -22.99 -1.73
N TYR A 3 24.85 -21.73 -1.72
CA TYR A 3 25.69 -20.62 -1.26
C TYR A 3 25.63 -20.52 0.27
N HIS A 4 26.71 -20.97 0.92
CA HIS A 4 27.00 -20.64 2.30
C HIS A 4 27.43 -19.17 2.41
N LYS A 5 26.65 -18.35 3.12
CA LYS A 5 27.09 -17.03 3.60
C LYS A 5 28.26 -17.22 4.57
N ARG A 6 29.48 -16.81 4.19
CA ARG A 6 30.59 -16.67 5.15
C ARG A 6 30.40 -15.37 5.95
N PRO A 7 30.60 -15.37 7.26
CA PRO A 7 30.59 -14.16 8.06
C PRO A 7 31.90 -13.37 7.84
N VAL A 8 31.79 -12.10 7.46
CA VAL A 8 32.93 -11.19 7.37
C VAL A 8 33.33 -10.78 8.78
N ARG A 9 34.56 -11.12 9.20
CA ARG A 9 35.18 -10.58 10.43
C ARG A 9 35.44 -9.09 10.23
N MET A 10 34.72 -8.24 10.95
CA MET A 10 35.07 -6.82 11.07
C MET A 10 36.30 -6.67 11.98
N MET A 11 37.40 -6.17 11.42
CA MET A 11 38.52 -5.62 12.18
C MET A 11 38.15 -4.22 12.69
N PRO A 12 38.54 -3.82 13.91
CA PRO A 12 38.24 -2.49 14.43
C PRO A 12 39.19 -1.46 13.81
N SER A 13 38.69 -0.63 12.88
CA SER A 13 39.42 0.52 12.37
C SER A 13 39.10 1.74 13.23
N ASN A 14 40.09 2.14 14.04
CA ASN A 14 40.06 3.32 14.87
C ASN A 14 40.63 4.50 14.06
N ALA A 15 39.78 5.16 13.27
CA ALA A 15 40.14 6.38 12.54
C ALA A 15 38.97 7.38 12.55
N LYS A 16 39.18 8.52 13.23
CA LYS A 16 38.26 9.66 13.27
C LYS A 16 38.23 10.32 11.89
N HIS A 17 37.15 10.15 11.13
CA HIS A 17 36.91 10.91 9.90
C HIS A 17 36.07 12.16 10.19
N PRO A 18 36.56 13.38 9.87
CA PRO A 18 35.78 14.61 9.95
C PRO A 18 35.09 14.85 8.60
N ASN A 19 33.94 14.22 8.41
CA ASN A 19 32.84 14.70 7.57
C ASN A 19 31.72 13.67 7.66
N ALA A 20 30.86 13.84 8.67
CA ALA A 20 29.62 13.09 8.73
C ALA A 20 28.79 13.47 7.48
N ALA A 21 28.55 12.49 6.61
CA ALA A 21 27.61 12.65 5.51
C ALA A 21 26.29 13.24 6.06
N PRO A 22 25.64 14.18 5.36
CA PRO A 22 24.42 14.79 5.85
C PRO A 22 23.40 13.69 6.12
N ILE A 23 22.95 13.58 7.37
CA ILE A 23 21.93 12.62 7.80
C ILE A 23 20.67 12.92 6.98
N VAL A 24 20.40 12.10 5.97
CA VAL A 24 19.18 12.20 5.18
C VAL A 24 18.05 11.66 6.03
N THR A 25 17.23 12.55 6.58
CA THR A 25 16.05 12.17 7.35
C THR A 25 14.92 11.84 6.39
N PHE A 26 14.42 10.61 6.45
CA PHE A 26 13.25 10.18 5.70
C PHE A 26 11.98 10.31 6.55
N PRO A 27 10.84 10.67 5.95
CA PRO A 27 10.66 11.10 4.55
C PRO A 27 11.27 12.49 4.28
N LEU A 28 11.76 12.71 3.06
CA LEU A 28 12.37 13.98 2.66
C LEU A 28 11.44 15.17 2.90
N PRO A 29 11.94 16.30 3.45
CA PRO A 29 11.17 17.53 3.56
C PRO A 29 10.61 17.96 2.21
N LYS A 30 9.36 18.45 2.18
CA LYS A 30 8.70 18.88 0.93
C LYS A 30 9.50 19.92 0.14
N SER A 31 10.24 20.79 0.83
CA SER A 31 11.10 21.81 0.21
C SER A 31 12.28 21.23 -0.57
N LYS A 32 12.67 19.98 -0.29
CA LYS A 32 13.72 19.26 -1.02
C LYS A 32 13.18 18.46 -2.22
N VAL A 33 11.86 18.47 -2.43
CA VAL A 33 11.23 17.80 -3.58
C VAL A 33 11.03 18.86 -4.67
N PRO A 34 11.69 18.75 -5.84
CA PRO A 34 11.54 19.74 -6.90
C PRO A 34 10.11 19.74 -7.44
N THR A 35 9.57 20.94 -7.66
CA THR A 35 8.31 21.12 -8.40
C THR A 35 8.66 21.14 -9.88
N VAL A 36 8.37 20.06 -10.58
CA VAL A 36 8.55 19.98 -12.04
C VAL A 36 7.33 20.59 -12.71
N GLN A 37 7.55 21.62 -13.54
CA GLN A 37 6.52 22.14 -14.44
C GLN A 37 6.65 21.38 -15.77
N VAL A 38 5.55 20.80 -16.24
CA VAL A 38 5.52 20.06 -17.50
C VAL A 38 4.99 21.01 -18.57
N SER A 39 5.80 21.29 -19.59
CA SER A 39 5.36 22.10 -20.74
C SER A 39 4.39 21.31 -21.63
N ASP A 40 3.61 22.00 -22.48
CA ASP A 40 2.71 21.32 -23.42
C ASP A 40 3.46 20.44 -24.42
N SER A 41 4.69 20.81 -24.80
CA SER A 41 5.55 19.97 -25.63
C SER A 41 5.98 18.70 -24.89
N ASP A 42 6.42 18.84 -23.63
CA ASP A 42 6.82 17.68 -22.82
C ASP A 42 5.62 16.75 -22.59
N ALA A 43 4.44 17.31 -22.29
CA ALA A 43 3.21 16.55 -22.11
C ALA A 43 2.87 15.71 -23.36
N LYS A 44 3.05 16.26 -24.57
CA LYS A 44 2.86 15.53 -25.83
C LYS A 44 3.88 14.39 -25.98
N VAL A 45 5.16 14.66 -25.70
CA VAL A 45 6.23 13.66 -25.77
C VAL A 45 5.97 12.52 -24.77
N TYR A 46 5.62 12.84 -23.52
CA TYR A 46 5.27 11.84 -22.51
C TYR A 46 4.05 11.02 -22.92
N ARG A 47 3.04 11.64 -23.54
CA ARG A 47 1.88 10.92 -24.07
C ARG A 47 2.28 9.92 -25.14
N HIS A 48 3.12 10.33 -26.09
CA HIS A 48 3.60 9.47 -27.16
C HIS A 48 4.39 8.27 -26.60
N MET A 49 5.38 8.54 -25.73
CA MET A 49 6.16 7.47 -25.10
C MET A 49 5.28 6.52 -24.27
N THR A 50 4.26 7.04 -23.57
CA THR A 50 3.33 6.20 -22.81
C THR A 50 2.56 5.24 -23.72
N LEU A 51 2.07 5.72 -24.87
CA LEU A 51 1.36 4.89 -25.83
C LEU A 51 2.28 3.81 -26.41
N GLU A 52 3.53 4.16 -26.72
CA GLU A 52 4.52 3.22 -27.21
C GLU A 52 4.84 2.13 -26.18
N VAL A 53 5.05 2.51 -24.91
CA VAL A 53 5.27 1.56 -23.80
C VAL A 53 4.08 0.62 -23.65
N VAL A 54 2.85 1.12 -23.73
CA VAL A 54 1.63 0.29 -23.63
C VAL A 54 1.55 -0.68 -24.80
N ALA A 55 1.76 -0.21 -26.04
CA ALA A 55 1.74 -1.05 -27.23
C ALA A 55 2.81 -2.15 -27.16
N ASN A 56 4.06 -1.77 -26.85
CA ASN A 56 5.19 -2.69 -26.72
C ASN A 56 5.04 -3.67 -25.54
N THR A 57 4.25 -3.33 -24.52
CA THR A 57 3.95 -4.23 -23.40
C THR A 57 2.85 -5.22 -23.79
N LEU A 58 1.81 -4.74 -24.48
CA LEU A 58 0.72 -5.58 -24.96
C LEU A 58 1.21 -6.62 -25.97
N GLU A 59 2.08 -6.24 -26.91
CA GLU A 59 2.67 -7.17 -27.87
C GLU A 59 3.41 -8.32 -27.16
N LYS A 60 4.18 -8.01 -26.12
CA LYS A 60 4.91 -9.02 -25.33
C LYS A 60 3.98 -9.93 -24.53
N GLU A 61 2.91 -9.37 -23.95
CA GLU A 61 1.89 -10.15 -23.25
C GLU A 61 1.17 -11.11 -24.21
N LEU A 62 0.83 -10.64 -25.41
CA LEU A 62 0.20 -11.46 -26.44
C LEU A 62 1.13 -12.56 -26.95
N ALA A 63 2.41 -12.26 -27.17
CA ALA A 63 3.40 -13.27 -27.54
C ALA A 63 3.53 -14.35 -26.45
N PHE A 64 3.65 -13.93 -25.18
CA PHE A 64 3.74 -14.86 -24.05
C PHE A 64 2.52 -15.78 -23.96
N ARG A 65 1.31 -15.24 -24.11
CA ARG A 65 0.07 -16.03 -24.01
C ARG A 65 -0.21 -16.91 -25.24
N LEU A 66 -0.04 -16.36 -26.44
CA LEU A 66 -0.51 -17.00 -27.68
C LEU A 66 0.57 -17.80 -28.40
N GLN A 67 1.84 -17.43 -28.25
CA GLN A 67 2.96 -18.07 -28.96
C GLN A 67 3.75 -18.98 -28.01
N GLU A 68 4.00 -18.52 -26.78
CA GLU A 68 4.79 -19.24 -25.79
C GLU A 68 3.93 -20.13 -24.86
N ASN A 69 2.60 -20.16 -25.05
CA ASN A 69 1.64 -20.94 -24.25
C ASN A 69 1.84 -20.76 -22.73
N GLU A 70 2.16 -19.54 -22.30
CA GLU A 70 2.43 -19.18 -20.90
C GLU A 70 3.61 -19.97 -20.26
N MET A 71 4.48 -20.55 -21.08
CA MET A 71 5.66 -21.30 -20.62
C MET A 71 6.88 -20.39 -20.49
N LEU A 72 7.52 -20.45 -19.34
CA LEU A 72 8.77 -19.72 -19.09
C LEU A 72 9.97 -20.61 -19.41
N ASP A 73 10.66 -20.29 -20.51
CA ASP A 73 11.95 -20.91 -20.82
C ASP A 73 13.00 -20.54 -19.76
N SER A 74 13.53 -21.54 -19.08
CA SER A 74 14.58 -21.42 -18.07
C SER A 74 15.90 -20.80 -18.57
N GLN A 75 16.17 -20.83 -19.89
CA GLN A 75 17.35 -20.17 -20.47
C GLN A 75 17.15 -18.66 -20.62
N ARG A 76 15.90 -18.21 -20.78
CA ARG A 76 15.55 -16.80 -20.99
C ARG A 76 15.04 -16.13 -19.73
N TRP A 77 14.54 -16.89 -18.76
CA TRP A 77 13.91 -16.38 -17.55
C TRP A 77 14.52 -17.00 -16.30
N SER A 78 14.99 -16.15 -15.39
CA SER A 78 15.42 -16.57 -14.06
C SER A 78 14.47 -16.07 -13.00
N PHE A 79 14.15 -16.95 -12.05
CA PHE A 79 13.32 -16.62 -10.90
C PHE A 79 13.99 -15.54 -10.04
N VAL A 80 13.21 -14.55 -9.62
CA VAL A 80 13.65 -13.48 -8.70
C VAL A 80 13.04 -13.70 -7.32
N LYS A 81 11.71 -13.72 -7.24
CA LYS A 81 10.96 -13.87 -5.98
C LYS A 81 9.49 -14.21 -6.21
N ASN A 82 8.79 -14.51 -5.13
CA ASN A 82 7.35 -14.76 -5.13
C ASN A 82 6.66 -14.19 -3.88
N ARG A 83 5.34 -14.08 -3.94
CA ARG A 83 4.42 -13.87 -2.81
C ARG A 83 3.08 -14.46 -3.18
N ASP A 84 2.51 -15.26 -2.28
CA ASP A 84 1.27 -15.98 -2.51
C ASP A 84 1.31 -16.76 -3.85
N ARG A 85 0.42 -16.44 -4.79
CA ARG A 85 0.35 -17.06 -6.12
C ARG A 85 0.96 -16.20 -7.23
N LEU A 86 1.71 -15.14 -6.89
CA LEU A 86 2.43 -14.30 -7.84
C LEU A 86 3.93 -14.60 -7.80
N ARG A 87 4.52 -14.92 -8.95
CA ARG A 87 5.95 -15.17 -9.13
C ARG A 87 6.51 -14.14 -10.09
N VAL A 88 7.74 -13.70 -9.82
CA VAL A 88 8.43 -12.71 -10.63
C VAL A 88 9.74 -13.26 -11.15
N TYR A 89 9.96 -13.05 -12.44
CA TYR A 89 11.10 -13.52 -13.20
C TYR A 89 11.80 -12.33 -13.86
N LYS A 90 13.11 -12.41 -14.00
CA LYS A 90 13.90 -11.46 -14.79
C LYS A 90 14.39 -12.14 -16.06
N ARG A 91 14.46 -11.36 -17.13
CA ARG A 91 15.07 -11.82 -18.36
C ARG A 91 16.57 -12.04 -18.16
N VAL A 92 17.04 -13.21 -18.53
CA VAL A 92 18.45 -13.53 -18.67
C VAL A 92 18.77 -13.35 -20.14
N SER A 93 19.57 -12.33 -20.47
CA SER A 93 20.01 -12.07 -21.83
C SER A 93 21.54 -12.06 -21.88
N PRO A 94 22.16 -12.82 -22.79
CA PRO A 94 23.58 -12.67 -23.11
C PRO A 94 23.86 -11.42 -23.99
N GLU A 95 22.85 -10.88 -24.67
CA GLU A 95 22.95 -9.64 -25.44
C GLU A 95 22.78 -8.41 -24.54
N GLU A 96 23.83 -7.57 -24.46
CA GLU A 96 23.86 -6.32 -23.69
C GLU A 96 22.91 -5.24 -24.23
N THR A 97 22.42 -5.40 -25.46
CA THR A 97 21.55 -4.43 -26.15
C THR A 97 20.09 -4.52 -25.71
N LEU A 98 19.68 -5.64 -25.07
CA LEU A 98 18.30 -5.83 -24.65
C LEU A 98 17.99 -5.10 -23.34
N VAL A 99 16.93 -4.29 -23.36
CA VAL A 99 16.46 -3.54 -22.17
C VAL A 99 16.13 -4.50 -21.01
N PRO A 100 16.54 -4.24 -19.77
CA PRO A 100 16.16 -5.05 -18.62
C PRO A 100 14.64 -5.26 -18.53
N MET A 101 14.21 -6.50 -18.29
CA MET A 101 12.79 -6.87 -18.26
C MET A 101 12.46 -7.77 -17.08
N VAL A 102 11.32 -7.50 -16.46
CA VAL A 102 10.73 -8.30 -15.39
C VAL A 102 9.33 -8.74 -15.82
N LEU A 103 9.00 -10.00 -15.57
CA LEU A 103 7.69 -10.59 -15.85
C LEU A 103 7.09 -11.16 -14.58
N GLY A 104 5.86 -10.76 -14.26
CA GLY A 104 5.08 -11.30 -13.16
C GLY A 104 4.02 -12.26 -13.67
N VAL A 105 4.03 -13.51 -13.21
CA VAL A 105 3.06 -14.53 -13.59
C VAL A 105 2.39 -15.07 -12.34
N GLY A 106 1.06 -15.07 -12.32
CA GLY A 106 0.31 -15.54 -11.16
C GLY A 106 -1.15 -15.16 -11.13
N VAL A 107 -1.76 -15.42 -9.98
CA VAL A 107 -3.18 -15.17 -9.72
C VAL A 107 -3.34 -14.25 -8.51
N ILE A 108 -4.12 -13.18 -8.69
CA ILE A 108 -4.52 -12.25 -7.63
C ILE A 108 -6.02 -12.42 -7.40
N GLU A 109 -6.44 -12.67 -6.16
CA GLU A 109 -7.85 -12.87 -5.83
C GLU A 109 -8.61 -11.55 -5.72
N GLY A 110 -9.38 -11.21 -6.75
CA GLY A 110 -10.22 -10.03 -6.74
C GLY A 110 -10.73 -9.69 -8.12
N THR A 111 -11.07 -8.42 -8.33
CA THR A 111 -11.49 -7.93 -9.64
C THR A 111 -10.45 -6.94 -10.17
N ILE A 112 -10.40 -6.78 -11.50
CA ILE A 112 -9.47 -5.84 -12.13
C ILE A 112 -9.76 -4.40 -11.71
N GLU A 113 -11.03 -4.06 -11.50
CA GLU A 113 -11.46 -2.75 -11.03
C GLU A 113 -10.91 -2.45 -9.64
N ASN A 114 -10.84 -3.44 -8.75
CA ASN A 114 -10.24 -3.26 -7.44
C ASN A 114 -8.72 -3.06 -7.52
N ALA A 115 -8.04 -3.77 -8.42
CA ALA A 115 -6.61 -3.58 -8.63
C ALA A 115 -6.33 -2.18 -9.20
N LEU A 116 -7.07 -1.77 -10.23
CA LEU A 116 -6.99 -0.43 -10.82
C LEU A 116 -7.31 0.65 -9.79
N TYR A 117 -8.37 0.47 -8.99
CA TYR A 117 -8.73 1.42 -7.95
C TYR A 117 -7.64 1.52 -6.87
N GLY A 118 -7.01 0.40 -6.48
CA GLY A 118 -5.88 0.39 -5.56
C GLY A 118 -4.69 1.21 -6.07
N LEU A 119 -4.30 0.97 -7.31
CA LEU A 119 -3.16 1.58 -7.99
C LEU A 119 -3.42 3.01 -8.51
N HIS A 120 -4.67 3.44 -8.61
CA HIS A 120 -4.99 4.76 -9.12
C HIS A 120 -4.70 5.86 -8.09
N HIS A 121 -3.97 6.88 -8.54
CA HIS A 121 -3.62 8.08 -7.78
C HIS A 121 -3.73 9.31 -8.69
N LYS A 122 -4.41 10.36 -8.23
CA LYS A 122 -4.53 11.60 -8.99
C LYS A 122 -3.40 12.57 -8.75
N THR A 123 -2.82 12.51 -7.56
CA THR A 123 -1.75 13.43 -7.14
C THR A 123 -0.54 12.66 -6.66
N THR A 124 0.64 13.24 -6.82
CA THR A 124 1.88 12.71 -6.24
C THR A 124 1.76 12.55 -4.72
N ALA A 125 0.98 13.41 -4.05
CA ALA A 125 0.73 13.30 -2.63
C ALA A 125 -0.11 12.07 -2.26
N GLU A 126 -1.12 11.72 -3.05
CA GLU A 126 -1.90 10.49 -2.89
C GLU A 126 -1.06 9.25 -3.18
N MET A 127 -0.29 9.28 -4.28
CA MET A 127 0.62 8.20 -4.66
C MET A 127 1.59 7.89 -3.52
N ARG A 128 2.26 8.90 -2.95
CA ARG A 128 3.19 8.68 -1.83
C ARG A 128 2.55 8.05 -0.59
N LYS A 129 1.29 8.37 -0.30
CA LYS A 129 0.58 7.84 0.88
C LYS A 129 0.18 6.38 0.70
N THR A 130 -0.36 6.08 -0.47
CA THR A 130 -0.81 4.74 -0.86
C THR A 130 0.37 3.82 -1.17
N MET A 131 1.51 4.36 -1.62
CA MET A 131 2.75 3.63 -1.85
C MET A 131 3.25 2.88 -0.61
N THR A 132 2.97 3.36 0.60
CA THR A 132 3.30 2.62 1.84
C THR A 132 2.46 1.35 2.08
N PHE A 133 1.31 1.21 1.41
CA PHE A 133 0.55 -0.05 1.39
C PHE A 133 1.08 -1.01 0.33
N VAL A 134 1.53 -0.44 -0.78
CA VAL A 134 1.82 -1.16 -2.01
C VAL A 134 3.30 -1.63 -2.01
N HIS A 135 4.20 -0.84 -1.41
CA HIS A 135 5.64 -1.05 -1.39
C HIS A 135 6.18 -0.99 0.06
N ASP A 136 6.66 -2.11 0.60
CA ASP A 136 7.21 -2.14 1.97
C ASP A 136 8.66 -1.65 2.04
N ASN A 137 9.44 -1.68 0.94
CA ASN A 137 10.89 -1.55 1.00
C ASN A 137 11.54 -0.82 -0.19
N VAL A 138 10.82 0.02 -0.94
CA VAL A 138 11.47 0.82 -2.00
C VAL A 138 12.10 2.08 -1.37
N VAL A 139 13.10 1.84 -0.53
CA VAL A 139 14.01 2.86 -0.01
C VAL A 139 15.37 2.43 -0.52
N ASP A 140 16.03 3.32 -1.26
CA ASP A 140 17.32 3.15 -1.93
C ASP A 140 17.29 2.58 -3.36
N ALA A 141 17.40 3.51 -4.31
CA ALA A 141 17.69 3.27 -5.73
C ALA A 141 19.13 2.76 -5.99
N ALA A 142 19.82 2.25 -4.96
CA ALA A 142 21.14 1.61 -5.08
C ALA A 142 21.04 0.07 -5.22
N LEU A 143 19.82 -0.47 -5.31
CA LEU A 143 19.57 -1.89 -5.52
C LEU A 143 19.71 -2.26 -7.00
N VAL A 144 20.11 -3.50 -7.30
CA VAL A 144 20.16 -4.03 -8.67
C VAL A 144 18.80 -3.76 -9.34
N ALA A 145 18.78 -3.11 -10.52
CA ALA A 145 17.56 -2.61 -11.15
C ALA A 145 16.40 -3.62 -11.17
N TYR A 146 16.73 -4.92 -11.35
CA TYR A 146 15.77 -6.02 -11.32
C TYR A 146 15.03 -6.19 -9.99
N ASP A 147 15.66 -5.94 -8.84
CA ASP A 147 15.01 -6.08 -7.55
C ASP A 147 13.98 -4.96 -7.34
N VAL A 148 14.30 -3.74 -7.77
CA VAL A 148 13.35 -2.59 -7.75
C VAL A 148 12.15 -2.87 -8.65
N PHE A 149 12.39 -3.29 -9.90
CA PHE A 149 11.30 -3.63 -10.82
C PHE A 149 10.48 -4.80 -10.31
N ALA A 150 11.13 -5.81 -9.72
CA ALA A 150 10.42 -6.93 -9.11
C ALA A 150 9.60 -6.47 -7.89
N ASP A 151 10.08 -5.54 -7.07
CA ASP A 151 9.27 -4.91 -6.01
C ASP A 151 8.05 -4.20 -6.56
N ILE A 152 8.18 -3.48 -7.69
CA ILE A 152 7.05 -2.83 -8.36
C ILE A 152 6.02 -3.86 -8.86
N VAL A 153 6.46 -4.92 -9.53
CA VAL A 153 5.52 -5.96 -10.00
C VAL A 153 4.87 -6.68 -8.82
N MET A 154 5.64 -7.00 -7.78
CA MET A 154 5.09 -7.61 -6.56
C MET A 154 4.09 -6.68 -5.86
N SER A 155 4.28 -5.37 -5.94
CA SER A 155 3.41 -4.37 -5.34
C SER A 155 1.96 -4.49 -5.83
N VAL A 156 1.75 -4.92 -7.08
CA VAL A 156 0.42 -5.14 -7.67
C VAL A 156 -0.43 -6.11 -6.85
N SER A 157 0.17 -7.15 -6.25
CA SER A 157 -0.59 -8.07 -5.39
C SER A 157 -1.09 -7.45 -4.07
N LYS A 158 -0.62 -6.24 -3.71
CA LYS A 158 -1.13 -5.41 -2.60
C LYS A 158 -2.12 -4.33 -3.04
N ALA A 159 -2.38 -4.19 -4.34
CA ALA A 159 -3.33 -3.20 -4.85
C ALA A 159 -4.71 -3.36 -4.20
N LEU A 160 -5.13 -4.60 -3.98
CA LEU A 160 -6.41 -4.91 -3.34
C LEU A 160 -6.47 -4.44 -1.88
N ASP A 161 -5.39 -4.57 -1.12
CA ASP A 161 -5.32 -4.04 0.25
C ASP A 161 -5.44 -2.52 0.25
N CYS A 162 -4.82 -1.85 -0.72
CA CYS A 162 -4.95 -0.40 -0.89
C CYS A 162 -6.39 0.00 -1.24
N ALA A 163 -7.03 -0.72 -2.16
CA ALA A 163 -8.44 -0.50 -2.50
C ALA A 163 -9.36 -0.68 -1.29
N MET A 164 -9.11 -1.72 -0.49
CA MET A 164 -9.83 -1.98 0.75
C MET A 164 -9.62 -0.86 1.78
N ALA A 165 -8.38 -0.39 1.95
CA ALA A 165 -8.07 0.72 2.83
C ALA A 165 -8.79 2.00 2.40
N LYS A 166 -8.82 2.31 1.09
CA LYS A 166 -9.58 3.46 0.55
C LYS A 166 -11.07 3.35 0.90
N ARG A 167 -11.72 2.25 0.56
CA ARG A 167 -13.16 2.04 0.82
C ARG A 167 -13.51 2.08 2.31
N LEU A 168 -12.67 1.47 3.14
CA LEU A 168 -12.85 1.52 4.59
C LEU A 168 -12.66 2.94 5.14
N THR A 169 -11.72 3.70 4.58
CA THR A 169 -11.52 5.11 4.95
C THR A 169 -12.78 5.93 4.65
N VAL A 170 -13.46 5.67 3.53
CA VAL A 170 -14.78 6.28 3.23
C VAL A 170 -15.77 5.96 4.35
N LEU A 171 -15.96 4.68 4.70
CA LEU A 171 -16.91 4.31 5.75
C LEU A 171 -16.58 4.89 7.13
N VAL A 172 -15.30 5.05 7.44
CA VAL A 172 -14.87 5.70 8.69
C VAL A 172 -15.19 7.19 8.67
N LEU A 173 -15.01 7.87 7.52
CA LEU A 173 -15.37 9.27 7.34
C LEU A 173 -16.89 9.50 7.30
N GLU A 174 -17.66 8.56 6.77
CA GLU A 174 -19.13 8.64 6.67
C GLU A 174 -19.83 8.31 8.00
N GLY A 175 -19.34 7.30 8.72
CA GLY A 175 -19.85 6.96 10.06
C GLY A 175 -19.71 8.10 11.06
N ASP A 176 -18.85 9.07 10.76
CA ASP A 176 -18.76 10.33 11.49
C ASP A 176 -19.88 11.33 11.16
N ARG A 177 -20.25 11.43 9.87
CA ARG A 177 -21.30 12.36 9.41
C ARG A 177 -22.69 11.99 9.95
N ALA A 178 -22.90 10.71 10.29
CA ALA A 178 -24.12 10.23 10.93
C ALA A 178 -24.25 10.63 12.41
N SER A 179 -23.20 11.21 13.02
CA SER A 179 -23.27 11.82 14.35
C SER A 179 -23.84 13.23 14.22
N SER A 180 -25.01 13.47 14.81
CA SER A 180 -25.87 14.67 14.66
C SER A 180 -25.29 16.01 15.16
N ASN A 181 -23.97 16.13 15.35
CA ASN A 181 -23.32 17.35 15.83
C ASN A 181 -22.34 17.91 14.78
N PRO A 182 -22.73 18.96 14.03
CA PRO A 182 -21.91 19.52 12.94
C PRO A 182 -20.57 20.13 13.39
N LEU A 183 -20.35 20.29 14.70
CA LEU A 183 -19.08 20.76 15.29
C LEU A 183 -18.10 19.64 15.68
N LYS A 184 -18.48 18.35 15.54
CA LYS A 184 -17.59 17.21 15.80
C LYS A 184 -17.29 16.45 14.52
N LYS A 185 -16.51 17.07 13.62
CA LYS A 185 -15.77 16.33 12.59
C LYS A 185 -14.83 15.35 13.29
N LEU A 186 -14.72 14.12 12.81
CA LEU A 186 -13.90 13.07 13.40
C LEU A 186 -12.47 13.56 13.50
N GLU A 187 -12.06 13.97 14.69
CA GLU A 187 -10.66 14.14 15.01
C GLU A 187 -10.02 12.75 14.95
N ALA A 188 -8.91 12.64 14.25
CA ALA A 188 -8.22 11.35 14.14
C ALA A 188 -7.68 10.86 15.50
N ARG A 189 -7.68 11.72 16.52
CA ARG A 189 -7.47 11.44 17.93
C ARG A 189 -8.46 10.41 18.44
N ASN A 190 -9.71 10.46 17.99
CA ASN A 190 -10.71 9.46 18.32
C ASN A 190 -10.48 8.13 17.60
N LEU A 191 -9.70 8.10 16.52
CA LEU A 191 -9.34 6.87 15.81
C LEU A 191 -8.14 6.18 16.46
N LEU A 192 -7.18 6.96 16.93
CA LEU A 192 -5.95 6.49 17.59
C LEU A 192 -6.18 6.07 19.04
N ARG A 193 -7.09 6.75 19.74
CA ARG A 193 -7.40 6.40 21.12
C ARG A 193 -8.31 5.17 21.19
N PRO A 194 -8.06 4.27 22.16
CA PRO A 194 -9.04 3.28 22.56
C PRO A 194 -10.36 4.02 22.81
N ASP A 195 -11.43 3.60 22.16
CA ASP A 195 -12.72 4.24 22.39
C ASP A 195 -13.10 4.17 23.87
N LYS A 196 -13.94 5.10 24.32
CA LYS A 196 -14.51 4.99 25.67
C LYS A 196 -15.14 3.60 25.79
N THR A 197 -14.83 2.92 26.88
CA THR A 197 -15.37 1.58 27.16
C THR A 197 -16.89 1.67 27.10
N VAL A 198 -17.50 0.83 26.27
CA VAL A 198 -18.97 0.81 26.11
C VAL A 198 -19.58 0.43 27.47
N PRO A 199 -20.76 0.97 27.85
CA PRO A 199 -21.42 0.61 29.11
C PRO A 199 -21.42 -0.91 29.36
N ARG A 200 -21.08 -1.28 30.61
CA ARG A 200 -20.98 -2.69 31.01
C ARG A 200 -22.31 -3.41 30.76
N GLY A 201 -22.25 -4.63 30.23
CA GLY A 201 -23.42 -5.45 29.93
C GLY A 201 -23.99 -5.31 28.52
N THR A 202 -23.48 -4.36 27.71
CA THR A 202 -23.87 -4.23 26.31
C THR A 202 -23.36 -5.42 25.48
N ALA A 203 -24.24 -6.07 24.73
CA ALA A 203 -23.89 -7.20 23.87
C ALA A 203 -23.07 -6.76 22.64
N CYS A 204 -22.27 -7.66 22.09
CA CYS A 204 -21.55 -7.42 20.86
C CYS A 204 -22.52 -7.32 19.68
N SER A 205 -22.43 -6.26 18.87
CA SER A 205 -23.28 -6.05 17.70
C SER A 205 -23.12 -7.08 16.58
N VAL A 206 -22.02 -7.86 16.59
CA VAL A 206 -21.73 -8.86 15.56
C VAL A 206 -22.18 -10.25 15.99
N CYS A 207 -21.85 -10.68 17.21
CA CYS A 207 -22.13 -12.04 17.69
C CYS A 207 -23.19 -12.11 18.79
N LEU A 208 -23.73 -10.97 19.21
CA LEU A 208 -24.79 -10.81 20.23
C LEU A 208 -24.44 -11.34 21.63
N ARG A 209 -23.18 -11.75 21.86
CA ARG A 209 -22.72 -12.21 23.18
C ARG A 209 -22.49 -11.02 24.11
N LYS A 210 -22.82 -11.21 25.39
CA LYS A 210 -22.49 -10.27 26.47
C LYS A 210 -21.03 -10.45 26.92
N PRO A 211 -20.38 -9.39 27.43
CA PRO A 211 -19.05 -9.52 27.99
C PRO A 211 -19.04 -10.45 29.20
N SER A 212 -17.99 -11.26 29.34
CA SER A 212 -17.68 -11.90 30.63
C SER A 212 -17.27 -10.82 31.65
N LEU A 213 -17.25 -11.16 32.94
CA LEU A 213 -17.04 -10.21 34.06
C LEU A 213 -15.80 -9.29 33.91
N LEU A 214 -14.79 -9.69 33.13
CA LEU A 214 -13.56 -8.94 32.88
C LEU A 214 -13.40 -8.44 31.43
N ALA A 215 -14.29 -8.82 30.51
CA ALA A 215 -14.16 -8.47 29.10
C ALA A 215 -14.71 -7.06 28.83
N LEU A 216 -13.84 -6.18 28.33
CA LEU A 216 -14.23 -4.84 27.88
C LEU A 216 -14.45 -4.85 26.37
N TYR A 217 -15.65 -4.45 25.95
CA TYR A 217 -15.98 -4.26 24.54
C TYR A 217 -15.57 -2.87 24.07
N ARG A 218 -15.13 -2.79 22.82
CA ARG A 218 -14.71 -1.56 22.16
C ARG A 218 -15.74 -1.17 21.09
N ALA A 219 -15.88 0.12 20.80
CA ALA A 219 -16.72 0.59 19.72
C ALA A 219 -16.00 0.47 18.36
N CYS A 220 -16.74 0.09 17.33
CA CYS A 220 -16.26 0.07 15.94
C CYS A 220 -15.93 1.49 15.46
N LYS A 221 -14.76 1.72 14.86
CA LYS A 221 -14.42 3.06 14.35
C LYS A 221 -15.24 3.50 13.13
N SER A 222 -15.89 2.57 12.42
CA SER A 222 -16.82 2.90 11.34
C SER A 222 -18.26 3.06 11.85
N CYS A 223 -18.89 2.00 12.38
CA CYS A 223 -20.33 2.04 12.75
C CYS A 223 -20.62 2.41 14.21
N ARG A 224 -19.59 2.63 15.04
CA ARG A 224 -19.69 2.95 16.49
C ARG A 224 -20.34 1.89 17.38
N GLN A 225 -20.73 0.75 16.82
CA GLN A 225 -21.35 -0.33 17.58
C GLN A 225 -20.34 -1.12 18.43
N PRO A 226 -20.77 -1.73 19.56
CA PRO A 226 -19.92 -2.53 20.45
C PRO A 226 -19.42 -3.82 19.80
N MET A 227 -18.16 -4.13 20.04
CA MET A 227 -17.47 -5.31 19.50
C MET A 227 -16.70 -6.05 20.60
N CYS A 228 -16.89 -7.36 20.65
CA CYS A 228 -15.97 -8.23 21.37
C CYS A 228 -14.66 -8.37 20.60
N SER A 229 -13.58 -8.74 21.29
CA SER A 229 -12.25 -8.93 20.70
C SER A 229 -12.22 -9.91 19.52
N LYS A 230 -13.09 -10.93 19.51
CA LYS A 230 -13.21 -11.91 18.41
C LYS A 230 -13.88 -11.36 17.15
N CYS A 231 -14.71 -10.33 17.31
CA CYS A 231 -15.43 -9.66 16.23
C CYS A 231 -14.74 -8.38 15.75
N THR A 232 -13.65 -7.99 16.42
CA THR A 232 -12.76 -6.90 16.03
C THR A 232 -11.79 -7.37 14.94
N ALA A 233 -11.55 -6.50 13.97
CA ALA A 233 -10.48 -6.60 13.00
C ALA A 233 -9.60 -5.34 13.10
N LYS A 234 -8.28 -5.54 13.21
CA LYS A 234 -7.29 -4.47 13.12
C LYS A 234 -6.96 -4.25 11.65
N VAL A 235 -7.27 -3.08 11.14
CA VAL A 235 -7.22 -2.75 9.71
C VAL A 235 -6.56 -1.40 9.52
N GLN A 236 -5.86 -1.21 8.41
CA GLN A 236 -5.23 0.07 8.09
C GLN A 236 -6.19 0.96 7.28
N VAL A 237 -6.16 2.26 7.56
CA VAL A 237 -6.90 3.29 6.83
C VAL A 237 -5.95 4.39 6.38
N LEU A 238 -6.36 5.11 5.34
CA LEU A 238 -5.55 6.17 4.75
C LEU A 238 -5.62 7.45 5.58
N ALA A 239 -4.47 7.89 6.06
CA ALA A 239 -4.34 9.10 6.85
C ALA A 239 -3.09 9.89 6.47
N THR A 240 -3.03 11.17 6.86
CA THR A 240 -1.90 12.05 6.60
C THR A 240 -1.40 12.68 7.90
N PRO A 241 -0.09 12.62 8.23
CA PRO A 241 1.03 12.32 7.32
C PRO A 241 1.31 10.83 7.03
N TYR A 242 0.80 9.91 7.84
CA TYR A 242 1.00 8.48 7.69
C TYR A 242 -0.31 7.73 7.87
N ASN A 243 -0.36 6.49 7.38
CA ASN A 243 -1.52 5.62 7.53
C ASN A 243 -1.60 5.08 8.95
N ILE A 244 -2.82 4.91 9.44
CA ILE A 244 -3.07 4.50 10.83
C ILE A 244 -3.81 3.16 10.86
N ARG A 245 -3.62 2.41 11.94
CA ARG A 245 -4.39 1.20 12.23
C ARG A 245 -5.59 1.56 13.09
N VAL A 246 -6.76 1.05 12.72
CA VAL A 246 -8.02 1.22 13.46
C VAL A 246 -8.66 -0.13 13.73
N GLU A 247 -9.54 -0.17 14.71
CA GLU A 247 -10.32 -1.36 15.07
C GLU A 247 -11.76 -1.22 14.57
N CYS A 248 -12.12 -2.05 13.60
CA CYS A 248 -13.45 -2.09 12.99
C CYS A 248 -14.10 -3.46 13.19
N CYS A 249 -15.44 -3.51 13.13
CA CYS A 249 -16.14 -4.79 13.23
C CYS A 249 -15.95 -5.56 11.93
N LYS A 250 -15.90 -6.89 12.01
CA LYS A 250 -15.80 -7.75 10.83
C LYS A 250 -16.90 -7.48 9.80
N VAL A 251 -18.09 -7.09 10.24
CA VAL A 251 -19.19 -6.68 9.35
C VAL A 251 -18.78 -5.47 8.52
N CYS A 252 -18.38 -4.35 9.14
CA CYS A 252 -17.92 -3.16 8.41
C CYS A 252 -16.74 -3.44 7.46
N VAL A 253 -15.81 -4.31 7.85
CA VAL A 253 -14.67 -4.69 7.00
C VAL A 253 -15.12 -5.49 5.78
N VAL A 254 -16.14 -6.34 5.92
CA VAL A 254 -16.72 -7.07 4.78
C VAL A 254 -17.57 -6.14 3.92
N THR A 255 -18.42 -5.31 4.55
CA THR A 255 -19.28 -4.34 3.87
C THR A 255 -18.48 -3.31 3.08
N SER A 256 -17.27 -2.93 3.55
CA SER A 256 -16.42 -2.00 2.80
C SER A 256 -16.06 -2.51 1.40
N LYS A 257 -16.07 -3.83 1.17
CA LYS A 257 -15.89 -4.42 -0.18
C LYS A 257 -16.98 -4.00 -1.17
N GLY A 258 -18.16 -3.63 -0.69
CA GLY A 258 -19.30 -3.20 -1.51
C GLY A 258 -19.40 -1.68 -1.69
N VAL A 259 -18.56 -0.89 -1.02
CA VAL A 259 -18.61 0.57 -1.11
C VAL A 259 -18.20 1.00 -2.51
N HIS A 260 -19.12 1.63 -3.25
CA HIS A 260 -18.81 2.16 -4.56
C HIS A 260 -17.64 3.13 -4.47
N ALA A 261 -16.71 3.01 -5.42
CA ALA A 261 -15.55 3.87 -5.46
C ALA A 261 -15.24 4.22 -6.92
N ASP A 262 -15.41 5.49 -7.27
CA ASP A 262 -14.97 6.00 -8.56
C ASP A 262 -13.46 6.31 -8.47
N PRO A 263 -12.59 5.68 -9.28
CA PRO A 263 -11.18 6.04 -9.32
C PRO A 263 -10.96 7.53 -9.64
N ARG A 264 -11.92 8.17 -10.33
CA ARG A 264 -11.91 9.60 -10.65
C ARG A 264 -12.37 10.46 -9.49
N GLU A 265 -12.59 9.95 -8.28
CA GLU A 265 -12.77 10.76 -7.08
C GLU A 265 -11.44 10.94 -6.33
N PRO A 266 -11.25 12.06 -5.59
CA PRO A 266 -10.08 12.21 -4.74
C PRO A 266 -9.95 11.06 -3.73
N CYS A 267 -8.71 10.66 -3.44
CA CYS A 267 -8.49 9.56 -2.51
C CYS A 267 -9.01 9.93 -1.10
N PRO A 268 -9.83 9.07 -0.45
CA PRO A 268 -10.33 9.35 0.88
C PRO A 268 -9.17 9.37 1.87
N LEU A 269 -9.07 10.45 2.63
CA LEU A 269 -7.91 10.73 3.48
C LEU A 269 -8.34 11.38 4.80
N ILE A 270 -7.91 10.77 5.91
CA ILE A 270 -8.06 11.32 7.25
C ILE A 270 -6.90 12.28 7.54
N THR A 271 -7.18 13.50 8.01
CA THR A 271 -6.15 14.49 8.34
C THR A 271 -5.79 14.41 9.81
N LEU A 272 -4.51 14.12 10.11
CA LEU A 272 -3.99 14.11 11.48
C LEU A 272 -3.47 15.50 11.88
N ASN A 273 -3.94 16.01 13.03
CA ASN A 273 -3.48 17.25 13.66
C ASN A 273 -2.11 17.07 14.34
N ARG A 274 -1.55 18.15 14.92
CA ARG A 274 -0.19 18.13 15.50
C ARG A 274 -0.08 17.24 16.74
N GLU A 275 -1.12 17.17 17.56
CA GLU A 275 -1.13 16.39 18.80
C GLU A 275 -1.24 14.89 18.52
N GLU A 276 -2.09 14.51 17.56
CA GLU A 276 -2.23 13.14 17.06
C GLU A 276 -0.93 12.59 16.48
N ARG A 277 -0.02 13.47 16.04
CA ARG A 277 1.27 13.04 15.49
C ARG A 277 2.27 12.56 16.55
N GLN A 278 2.09 12.97 17.79
CA GLN A 278 3.00 12.65 18.91
C GLN A 278 2.59 11.36 19.64
N GLU A 279 1.37 10.85 19.41
CA GLU A 279 0.82 9.64 20.04
C GLU A 279 1.11 8.34 19.24
N LEU A 280 1.89 8.42 18.15
CA LEU A 280 2.21 7.33 17.22
C LEU A 280 3.72 7.06 17.15
#